data_AF-A0A7R9M2F4-F1
#
_entry.id   AF-A0A7R9M2F4-F1
#
_cell.length_a   1.000
_cell.length_b   1.000
_cell.length_c   1.000
_cell.angle_alpha   90.00
_cell.angle_beta   90.00
_cell.angle_gamma   90.00
#
_symmetry.space_group_name_H-M   'P 1'
#
loop_
_entity.id
_entity.type
_entity.pdbx_description
1 polymer ?
#
loop_
_entity_poly.entity_id
_entity_poly.type
_entity_poly.pdbx_seq_one_letter_code
_entity_poly.pdbx_strand_id
1 'polypeptide(L)'
;MHNMVCVMDSNQFENISRLAHHRNVDNTDMTLALYVSKFKKAITCCVDEYDSRFPNGVPKAPQCTSFAMALPIVQSDNTIIGVLELYRKKGSPYFFEEDEEIANSYLVWGGVALHYAESSAPT
;
A
#
# COMPACT_ATOMS: atom_id res chain seq x y z
N MET A 1 6.17 21.79 -1.42
CA MET A 1 5.66 21.12 -2.65
C MET A 1 5.92 19.63 -2.47
N HIS A 2 4.91 18.89 -2.00
CA HIS A 2 5.11 17.51 -1.53
C HIS A 2 5.14 16.55 -2.72
N ASN A 3 6.32 15.95 -2.95
CA ASN A 3 6.59 14.99 -4.02
C ASN A 3 6.07 13.59 -3.64
N MET A 4 4.75 13.44 -3.51
CA MET A 4 4.09 12.19 -3.16
C MET A 4 3.45 11.59 -4.42
N VAL A 5 3.86 10.38 -4.78
CA VAL A 5 3.20 9.59 -5.84
C VAL A 5 2.28 8.60 -5.16
N CYS A 6 0.99 8.62 -5.51
CA CYS A 6 -0.03 7.68 -5.05
C CYS A 6 -0.30 6.67 -6.17
N VAL A 7 -0.25 5.38 -5.84
CA VAL A 7 -0.65 4.30 -6.74
C VAL A 7 -1.82 3.57 -6.10
N MET A 8 -2.93 3.50 -6.83
CA MET A 8 -4.09 2.66 -6.53
C MET A 8 -4.24 1.69 -7.70
N ASP A 9 -3.98 0.40 -7.50
CA ASP A 9 -4.07 -0.61 -8.56
C ASP A 9 -5.10 -1.67 -8.18
N SER A 10 -6.28 -1.60 -8.82
CA SER A 10 -7.38 -2.54 -8.64
C SER A 10 -7.10 -3.92 -9.27
N ASN A 11 -6.22 -4.02 -10.27
CA ASN A 11 -5.84 -5.31 -10.87
C ASN A 11 -4.83 -6.08 -10.00
N GLN A 12 -4.14 -5.43 -9.07
CA GLN A 12 -3.41 -6.18 -8.03
C GLN A 12 -4.37 -6.89 -7.09
N PHE A 13 -5.63 -6.46 -6.93
CA PHE A 13 -6.53 -6.99 -5.90
C PHE A 13 -6.90 -8.46 -6.13
N GLU A 14 -7.21 -8.86 -7.36
CA GLU A 14 -7.48 -10.28 -7.68
C GLU A 14 -6.24 -11.15 -7.45
N ASN A 15 -5.06 -10.64 -7.81
CA ASN A 15 -3.80 -11.35 -7.62
C ASN A 15 -3.39 -11.41 -6.14
N ILE A 16 -3.59 -10.33 -5.39
CA ILE A 16 -3.34 -10.23 -3.95
C ILE A 16 -4.28 -11.16 -3.18
N SER A 17 -5.56 -11.17 -3.53
CA SER A 17 -6.54 -12.07 -2.91
C SER A 17 -6.23 -13.53 -3.20
N ARG A 18 -5.87 -13.87 -4.45
CA ARG A 18 -5.42 -15.22 -4.84
C ARG A 18 -4.12 -15.63 -4.14
N LEU A 19 -3.11 -14.75 -4.08
CA LEU A 19 -1.82 -15.00 -3.44
C LEU A 19 -1.93 -15.10 -1.91
N ALA A 20 -2.80 -14.30 -1.29
CA ALA A 20 -3.07 -14.39 0.15
C ALA A 20 -3.78 -15.72 0.53
N HIS A 21 -4.58 -16.29 -0.38
CA HIS A 21 -5.22 -17.60 -0.18
C HIS A 21 -4.28 -18.79 -0.46
N HIS A 22 -3.25 -18.61 -1.31
CA HIS A 22 -2.19 -19.59 -1.48
C HIS A 22 -1.19 -19.53 -0.32
N ARG A 23 -1.23 -20.56 0.53
CA ARG A 23 -0.54 -20.63 1.82
C ARG A 23 1.01 -20.62 1.78
N ASN A 24 1.63 -20.55 0.59
CA ASN A 24 3.08 -20.50 0.38
C ASN A 24 3.43 -19.37 -0.61
N VAL A 25 3.35 -18.12 -0.17
CA VAL A 25 4.09 -17.05 -0.85
C VAL A 25 5.49 -17.08 -0.26
N ASP A 26 6.47 -17.49 -1.05
CA ASP A 26 7.88 -17.39 -0.68
C ASP A 26 8.22 -15.90 -0.46
N ASN A 27 8.94 -15.58 0.62
CA ASN A 27 9.29 -14.19 0.98
C ASN A 27 10.06 -13.44 -0.14
N THR A 28 10.54 -14.14 -1.17
CA THR A 28 11.24 -13.58 -2.32
C THR A 28 10.36 -12.69 -3.21
N ASP A 29 9.04 -12.91 -3.24
CA ASP A 29 8.11 -12.16 -4.09
C ASP A 29 7.23 -11.18 -3.29
N MET A 30 7.63 -10.86 -2.06
CA MET A 30 6.87 -9.95 -1.20
C MET A 30 6.92 -8.51 -1.73
N THR A 31 5.75 -7.91 -1.95
CA THR A 31 5.58 -6.48 -2.26
C THR A 31 4.97 -5.72 -1.08
N LEU A 32 5.03 -4.39 -1.08
CA LEU A 32 4.34 -3.56 -0.07
C LEU A 32 2.84 -3.88 -0.04
N ALA A 33 2.19 -3.85 -1.20
CA ALA A 33 0.78 -4.23 -1.34
C ALA A 33 0.47 -5.63 -0.78
N LEU A 34 1.29 -6.64 -1.09
CA LEU A 34 1.07 -7.99 -0.60
C LEU A 34 1.24 -8.08 0.93
N TYR A 35 2.28 -7.45 1.48
CA TYR A 35 2.50 -7.41 2.92
C TYR A 35 1.33 -6.76 3.65
N VAL A 36 0.94 -5.55 3.22
CA VAL A 36 -0.18 -4.81 3.82
C VAL A 36 -1.48 -5.58 3.72
N SER A 37 -1.75 -6.21 2.57
CA SER A 37 -2.95 -7.03 2.40
C SER A 37 -3.02 -8.22 3.35
N LYS A 38 -1.87 -8.85 3.62
CA LYS A 38 -1.79 -10.03 4.48
C LYS A 38 -1.98 -9.68 5.95
N PHE A 39 -1.43 -8.54 6.38
CA PHE A 39 -1.38 -8.18 7.80
C PHE A 39 -2.40 -7.11 8.21
N LYS A 40 -3.05 -6.43 7.25
CA LYS A 40 -4.00 -5.32 7.50
C LYS A 40 -3.41 -4.22 8.37
N LYS A 41 -2.13 -3.92 8.20
CA LYS A 41 -1.41 -2.89 8.95
C LYS A 41 -0.59 -2.04 8.02
N ALA A 42 -0.50 -0.75 8.36
CA ALA A 42 0.41 0.15 7.69
C ALA A 42 1.87 -0.32 7.85
N ILE A 43 2.69 0.02 6.88
CA ILE A 43 4.12 -0.27 6.89
C ILE A 43 4.88 0.88 6.27
N THR A 44 6.02 1.18 6.86
CA THR A 44 7.02 2.11 6.34
C THR A 44 8.35 1.38 6.17
N CYS A 45 9.12 1.77 5.15
CA CYS A 45 10.46 1.25 4.91
C CYS A 45 11.34 2.28 4.19
N CYS A 46 12.65 2.16 4.43
CA CYS A 46 13.68 2.81 3.63
C CYS A 46 14.03 1.89 2.45
N VAL A 47 13.86 2.38 1.23
CA VAL A 47 14.07 1.59 -0.01
C VAL A 47 15.55 1.34 -0.27
N ASP A 48 16.43 2.25 0.19
CA ASP A 48 17.88 2.13 0.05
C ASP A 48 18.51 1.23 1.16
N GLU A 49 17.74 0.78 2.16
CA GLU A 49 18.21 -0.07 3.26
C GLU A 49 17.68 -1.51 3.16
N TYR A 50 18.43 -2.46 3.71
CA TYR A 50 17.98 -3.85 3.78
C TYR A 50 16.81 -3.99 4.76
N ASP A 51 15.70 -4.56 4.27
CA ASP A 51 14.53 -4.90 5.07
C ASP A 51 14.27 -6.40 4.95
N SER A 52 14.32 -7.11 6.08
CA SER A 52 14.06 -8.56 6.14
C SER A 52 12.68 -8.96 5.60
N ARG A 53 11.71 -8.04 5.57
CA ARG A 53 10.36 -8.24 5.01
C ARG A 53 10.37 -8.23 3.48
N PHE A 54 11.38 -7.62 2.87
CA PHE A 54 11.57 -7.49 1.42
C PHE A 54 13.01 -7.85 1.02
N PRO A 55 13.39 -9.15 1.06
CA PRO A 55 14.78 -9.58 0.85
C PRO A 55 15.37 -9.18 -0.52
N ASN A 56 14.51 -8.97 -1.52
CA ASN A 56 14.87 -8.52 -2.87
C ASN A 56 14.66 -7.01 -3.09
N GLY A 57 14.46 -6.26 -2.00
CA GLY A 57 14.06 -4.85 -2.04
C GLY A 57 12.57 -4.64 -2.32
N VAL A 58 12.12 -3.39 -2.28
CA VAL A 58 10.71 -3.02 -2.55
C VAL A 58 10.44 -3.03 -4.05
N PRO A 59 9.65 -3.97 -4.59
CA PRO A 59 9.39 -4.03 -6.02
C PRO A 59 8.53 -2.84 -6.48
N LYS A 60 8.75 -2.37 -7.72
CA LYS A 60 7.97 -1.30 -8.38
C LYS A 60 8.06 0.10 -7.76
N ALA A 61 8.98 0.35 -6.82
CA ALA A 61 9.22 1.70 -6.32
C ALA A 61 9.61 2.65 -7.47
N PRO A 62 9.03 3.88 -7.55
CA PRO A 62 9.43 4.86 -8.54
C PRO A 62 10.93 5.19 -8.46
N GLN A 63 11.53 5.58 -9.59
CA GLN A 63 12.93 6.00 -9.60
C GLN A 63 13.19 7.15 -8.60
N CYS A 64 14.36 7.12 -7.96
CA CYS A 64 14.79 8.09 -6.95
C CYS A 64 13.91 8.12 -5.67
N THR A 65 13.21 7.04 -5.35
CA THR A 65 12.52 6.85 -4.05
C THR A 65 13.53 6.54 -2.94
N SER A 66 13.36 7.16 -1.77
CA SER A 66 14.07 6.79 -0.53
C SER A 66 13.18 6.11 0.50
N PHE A 67 11.93 6.55 0.62
CA PHE A 67 11.00 6.01 1.60
C PHE A 67 9.68 5.65 0.95
N ALA A 68 9.09 4.55 1.40
CA ALA A 68 7.77 4.12 1.01
C ALA A 68 6.92 3.87 2.26
N MET A 69 5.65 4.28 2.18
CA MET A 69 4.62 3.96 3.16
C MET A 69 3.45 3.30 2.45
N ALA A 70 2.92 2.22 2.99
CA ALA A 70 1.75 1.56 2.42
C ALA A 70 0.69 1.32 3.50
N LEU A 71 -0.58 1.58 3.17
CA LEU A 71 -1.72 1.51 4.09
C LEU A 71 -2.87 0.69 3.46
N PRO A 72 -3.59 -0.12 4.25
CA PRO A 72 -4.72 -0.87 3.74
C PRO A 72 -5.94 0.04 3.55
N ILE A 73 -6.66 -0.13 2.44
CA ILE A 73 -8.00 0.44 2.25
C ILE A 73 -9.00 -0.63 2.65
N VAL A 74 -9.70 -0.39 3.77
CA VAL A 74 -10.59 -1.38 4.41
C VAL A 74 -12.02 -0.88 4.43
N GLN A 75 -12.97 -1.72 4.04
CA GLN A 75 -14.42 -1.46 4.17
C GLN A 75 -14.92 -1.74 5.60
N SER A 76 -16.15 -1.33 5.88
CA SER A 76 -16.80 -1.50 7.19
C SER A 76 -16.95 -2.96 7.63
N ASP A 77 -16.97 -3.90 6.69
CA ASP A 77 -17.01 -5.36 6.93
C ASP A 77 -15.62 -5.98 7.17
N ASN A 78 -14.58 -5.14 7.29
CA ASN A 78 -13.17 -5.52 7.42
C ASN A 78 -12.57 -6.16 6.16
N THR A 79 -13.23 -6.07 5.00
CA THR A 79 -12.68 -6.48 3.71
C THR A 79 -11.66 -5.45 3.24
N ILE A 80 -10.48 -5.92 2.83
CA ILE A 80 -9.51 -5.06 2.13
C ILE A 80 -10.00 -4.92 0.70
N ILE A 81 -10.06 -3.69 0.20
CA ILE A 81 -10.45 -3.40 -1.20
C ILE A 81 -9.31 -2.77 -2.00
N GLY A 82 -8.20 -2.45 -1.33
CA GLY A 82 -7.01 -1.92 -1.98
C GLY A 82 -5.89 -1.65 -1.00
N VAL A 83 -4.75 -1.22 -1.55
CA VAL A 83 -3.61 -0.71 -0.77
C VAL A 83 -3.23 0.65 -1.34
N LEU A 84 -3.06 1.63 -0.46
CA LEU A 84 -2.51 2.94 -0.77
C LEU A 84 -1.00 2.87 -0.59
N GLU A 85 -0.23 3.11 -1.65
CA GLU A 85 1.24 3.27 -1.57
C GLU A 85 1.63 4.73 -1.78
N LEU A 86 2.46 5.25 -0.87
CA LEU A 86 2.99 6.61 -0.87
C LEU A 86 4.50 6.56 -0.93
N TYR A 87 5.07 7.26 -1.91
CA TYR A 87 6.51 7.29 -2.14
C TYR A 87 7.09 8.68 -1.90
N ARG A 88 8.23 8.74 -1.20
CA ARG A 88 9.02 9.94 -1.00
C ARG A 88 10.36 9.84 -1.73
N LYS A 89 10.69 10.91 -2.47
CA LYS A 89 11.94 11.01 -3.22
C LYS A 89 13.15 11.23 -2.31
N LYS A 90 14.35 10.94 -2.84
CA LYS A 90 15.64 11.25 -2.23
C LYS A 90 15.70 12.69 -1.71
N GLY A 91 16.19 12.85 -0.48
CA GLY A 91 16.26 14.13 0.23
C GLY A 91 15.00 14.52 1.01
N SER A 92 13.92 13.74 0.94
CA SER A 92 12.74 13.92 1.80
C SER A 92 12.98 13.29 3.19
N PRO A 93 12.31 13.75 4.25
CA PRO A 93 12.37 13.09 5.56
C PRO A 93 11.65 11.74 5.55
N TYR A 94 11.98 10.89 6.53
CA TYR A 94 11.25 9.65 6.82
C TYR A 94 9.77 9.93 7.13
N PHE A 95 8.89 8.93 6.94
CA PHE A 95 7.47 9.04 7.30
C PHE A 95 7.31 8.95 8.82
N PHE A 96 6.69 9.95 9.43
CA PHE A 96 6.41 9.96 10.86
C PHE A 96 4.99 9.46 11.14
N GLU A 97 4.68 9.25 12.42
CA GLU A 97 3.35 8.80 12.86
C GLU A 97 2.26 9.77 12.38
N GLU A 98 2.53 11.08 12.38
CA GLU A 98 1.59 12.09 11.90
C GLU A 98 1.29 11.93 10.39
N ASP A 99 2.26 11.46 9.60
CA ASP A 99 2.03 11.20 8.17
C ASP A 99 1.05 10.03 7.96
N GLU A 100 1.17 8.99 8.80
CA GLU A 100 0.27 7.84 8.81
C GLU A 100 -1.14 8.26 9.26
N GLU A 101 -1.26 9.07 10.32
CA GLU A 101 -2.53 9.60 10.80
C GLU A 101 -3.24 10.44 9.73
N ILE A 102 -2.50 11.32 9.04
CA ILE A 102 -3.03 12.13 7.94
C ILE A 102 -3.50 11.22 6.81
N ALA A 103 -2.68 10.25 6.38
CA ALA A 103 -3.06 9.31 5.33
C ALA A 103 -4.32 8.51 5.68
N ASN A 104 -4.42 8.01 6.92
CA ASN A 104 -5.60 7.31 7.43
C ASN A 104 -6.85 8.20 7.41
N SER A 105 -6.72 9.48 7.76
CA SER A 105 -7.86 10.42 7.71
C SER A 105 -8.42 10.59 6.29
N TYR A 106 -7.54 10.60 5.27
CA TYR A 106 -7.96 10.63 3.88
C TYR A 106 -8.56 9.29 3.43
N LEU A 107 -8.07 8.16 3.95
CA LEU A 107 -8.62 6.84 3.63
C LEU A 107 -10.04 6.62 4.16
N VAL A 108 -10.42 7.23 5.29
CA VAL A 108 -11.82 7.19 5.76
C VAL A 108 -12.76 7.77 4.70
N TRP A 109 -12.42 8.93 4.14
CA TRP A 109 -13.22 9.56 3.08
C TRP A 109 -13.06 8.86 1.73
N GLY A 110 -11.84 8.42 1.41
CA GLY A 110 -11.54 7.70 0.17
C GLY A 110 -12.26 6.35 0.09
N GLY A 111 -12.39 5.63 1.21
CA GLY A 111 -13.14 4.37 1.28
C GLY A 111 -14.63 4.56 0.97
N VAL A 112 -15.24 5.64 1.46
CA VAL A 112 -16.63 5.99 1.12
C VAL A 112 -16.77 6.30 -0.36
N ALA A 113 -15.85 7.10 -0.92
CA ALA A 113 -15.87 7.43 -2.34
C ALA A 113 -15.72 6.19 -3.23
N LEU A 114 -14.82 5.27 -2.86
CA LEU A 114 -14.59 4.02 -3.59
C LEU A 114 -15.81 3.09 -3.53
N HIS A 115 -16.45 2.96 -2.37
CA HIS A 115 -17.69 2.21 -2.21
C HIS A 115 -18.79 2.69 -3.17
N TYR A 116 -18.96 4.02 -3.30
CA TYR A 116 -19.95 4.57 -4.23
C TYR A 116 -19.55 4.42 -5.70
N ALA A 117 -18.27 4.56 -6.03
CA ALA A 117 -17.76 4.38 -7.39
C ALA A 117 -18.03 2.96 -7.91
N GLU A 118 -17.81 1.93 -7.09
CA GLU A 118 -18.13 0.54 -7.44
C GLU A 118 -19.64 0.33 -7.62
N SER A 119 -20.46 0.87 -6.73
CA SER A 119 -21.92 0.72 -6.80
C SER A 119 -22.59 1.41 -7.99
N SER A 120 -21.89 2.36 -8.62
CA SER A 120 -22.41 3.18 -9.73
C SER A 120 -21.89 2.78 -11.11
N ALA A 121 -20.99 1.79 -11.19
CA ALA A 121 -20.51 1.26 -12.46
C ALA A 121 -21.60 0.40 -13.12
N PRO A 122 -22.01 0.66 -14.38
CA PRO A 122 -22.94 -0.21 -15.08
C PRO A 122 -22.32 -1.60 -15.31
N THR A 123 -23.04 -2.64 -14.90
CA THR A 123 -22.71 -4.08 -15.04
C THR A 123 -22.73 -4.55 -16.48
#